data_AF-A0A7C7IGJ8-F1
#
_entry.id   AF-A0A7C7IGJ8-F1
#
_cell.length_a   1.000
_cell.length_b   1.000
_cell.length_c   1.000
_cell.angle_alpha   90.00
_cell.angle_beta   90.00
_cell.angle_gamma   90.00
#
_symmetry.space_group_name_H-M   'P 1'
#
loop_
_entity.id
_entity.type
_entity.pdbx_description
1 polymer ?
#
loop_
_entity_poly.entity_id
_entity_poly.type
_entity_poly.pdbx_seq_one_letter_code
_entity_poly.pdbx_strand_id
1 'polypeptide(L)' 'MSSVYPQIDPDGLLEYSVVYTDRAVNHMSQSFQQVMKDISATLKEVYGASAVAVVPGSGT' A
#
# COMPACT_ATOMS: atom_id res chain seq x y z
N MET A 1 0.34 5.97 -16.56
CA MET A 1 -0.26 4.63 -16.33
C MET A 1 0.52 3.58 -17.09
N SER A 2 0.76 2.41 -16.49
CA SER A 2 1.46 1.30 -17.17
C SER A 2 0.69 0.85 -18.42
N SER A 3 1.40 0.63 -19.52
CA SER A 3 0.85 0.06 -20.74
C SER A 3 0.83 -1.47 -20.73
N VAL A 4 1.57 -2.12 -19.83
CA VAL A 4 1.71 -3.57 -19.74
C VAL A 4 0.77 -4.16 -18.69
N TYR A 5 0.61 -3.49 -17.55
CA TYR A 5 -0.24 -3.92 -16.43
C TYR A 5 -1.11 -2.75 -15.90
N PRO A 6 -2.05 -2.23 -16.71
CA PRO A 6 -2.86 -1.06 -16.33
C PRO A 6 -3.75 -1.28 -15.10
N GLN A 7 -4.07 -2.54 -14.75
CA GLN A 7 -4.93 -2.87 -13.62
C GLN A 7 -4.28 -2.71 -12.24
N ILE A 8 -2.95 -2.60 -12.14
CA ILE A 8 -2.23 -2.61 -10.85
C ILE A 8 -2.37 -1.28 -10.11
N ASP A 9 -2.19 -0.16 -10.80
CA ASP A 9 -2.46 1.19 -10.27
C ASP A 9 -3.07 2.04 -11.39
N PRO A 10 -4.38 1.86 -11.69
CA PRO A 10 -5.02 2.40 -12.89
C PRO A 10 -4.97 3.92 -12.96
N ASP A 11 -5.16 4.60 -11.84
CA ASP A 11 -5.11 6.05 -11.74
C ASP A 11 -3.71 6.55 -11.29
N GLY A 12 -2.73 5.65 -11.34
CA GLY A 12 -1.37 5.87 -10.87
C GLY A 12 -0.48 6.63 -11.84
N LEU A 13 0.66 7.08 -11.30
CA LEU A 13 1.75 7.65 -12.08
C LEU A 13 2.47 6.57 -12.90
N LEU A 14 3.33 7.00 -13.84
CA LEU A 14 4.23 6.05 -14.51
C LEU A 14 5.30 5.58 -13.52
N GLU A 15 5.52 4.26 -13.47
CA GLU A 15 6.46 3.65 -12.54
C GLU A 15 7.89 3.75 -13.06
N TYR A 16 8.63 4.74 -12.56
CA TYR A 16 10.06 4.96 -12.80
C TYR A 16 10.87 4.98 -11.50
N SER A 17 10.28 4.52 -10.38
CA SER A 17 11.03 4.41 -9.13
C SER A 17 12.07 3.28 -9.22
N VAL A 18 13.03 3.32 -8.30
CA VAL A 18 14.05 2.27 -8.16
C VAL A 18 13.61 1.08 -7.31
N VAL A 19 12.39 1.13 -6.76
CA VAL A 19 11.89 0.18 -5.76
C VAL A 19 10.80 -0.75 -6.30
N TYR A 20 10.08 -0.35 -7.35
CA TYR A 20 8.99 -1.14 -7.95
C TYR A 20 9.10 -1.20 -9.47
N THR A 21 8.34 -2.12 -10.04
CA THR A 21 7.99 -2.15 -11.46
C THR A 21 6.47 -2.11 -11.58
N ASP A 22 5.95 -1.98 -12.78
CA ASP A 22 4.51 -1.94 -13.06
C ASP A 22 3.73 -3.22 -12.69
N ARG A 23 4.40 -4.26 -12.18
CA ARG A 23 3.78 -5.49 -11.68
C ARG A 23 3.30 -5.41 -10.23
N ALA A 24 3.62 -4.35 -9.49
CA ALA A 24 3.26 -4.20 -8.09
C ALA A 24 2.77 -2.79 -7.78
N VAL A 25 1.91 -2.66 -6.76
CA VAL A 25 1.48 -1.36 -6.26
C VAL A 25 2.65 -0.70 -5.52
N ASN A 26 3.00 0.52 -5.91
CA ASN A 26 4.05 1.30 -5.26
C ASN A 26 3.58 1.77 -3.88
N HIS A 27 4.40 1.60 -2.83
CA HIS A 27 4.00 2.05 -1.48
C HIS A 27 3.83 3.58 -1.36
N MET A 28 4.33 4.35 -2.32
CA MET A 28 4.14 5.80 -2.41
C MET A 28 2.84 6.18 -3.12
N SER A 29 2.15 5.24 -3.78
CA SER A 29 0.90 5.52 -4.51
C SER A 29 -0.22 5.92 -3.55
N GLN A 30 -1.20 6.67 -4.06
CA GLN A 30 -2.38 7.03 -3.27
C GLN A 30 -3.20 5.79 -2.89
N SER A 31 -3.28 4.81 -3.80
CA SER A 31 -3.96 3.54 -3.57
C SER A 31 -3.36 2.78 -2.38
N PHE A 32 -2.04 2.63 -2.31
CA PHE A 32 -1.37 1.97 -1.17
C PHE A 32 -1.49 2.78 0.13
N GLN A 33 -1.33 4.10 0.06
CA GLN A 33 -1.49 4.96 1.23
C GLN A 33 -2.87 4.83 1.87
N GLN A 34 -3.93 4.71 1.06
CA GLN A 34 -5.28 4.50 1.57
C GLN A 34 -5.40 3.14 2.26
N VAL A 35 -4.90 2.06 1.65
CA VAL A 35 -4.88 0.72 2.26
C VAL A 35 -4.20 0.73 3.63
N MET A 36 -3.04 1.38 3.76
CA MET A 36 -2.32 1.45 5.04
C MET A 36 -3.06 2.29 6.10
N LYS A 37 -3.76 3.36 5.70
CA LYS A 37 -4.62 4.14 6.59
C LYS A 37 -5.81 3.31 7.08
N ASP A 38 -6.44 2.55 6.19
CA ASP A 38 -7.58 1.70 6.50
C ASP A 38 -7.18 0.58 7.48
N ILE A 39 -6.06 -0.11 7.21
CA ILE A 39 -5.49 -1.12 8.14
C ILE A 39 -5.26 -0.49 9.52
N SER A 40 -4.65 0.70 9.57
CA SER A 40 -4.37 1.40 10.83
C SER A 40 -5.67 1.76 11.58
N ALA A 41 -6.69 2.24 10.87
CA ALA A 41 -7.97 2.60 11.45
C ALA A 41 -8.71 1.38 12.01
N THR A 42 -8.86 0.33 11.20
CA THR A 42 -9.55 -0.91 11.60
C THR A 42 -8.88 -1.57 12.80
N LEU A 43 -7.55 -1.69 12.82
CA LEU A 43 -6.86 -2.33 13.94
C LEU A 43 -6.93 -1.51 15.22
N LYS A 44 -6.88 -0.17 15.14
CA LYS A 44 -7.09 0.68 16.33
C LYS A 44 -8.51 0.53 16.89
N GLU A 45 -9.52 0.48 16.01
CA GLU A 45 -10.91 0.31 16.40
C GLU A 45 -11.14 -1.04 17.10
N VAL A 46 -10.72 -2.14 16.47
CA VAL A 46 -10.95 -3.50 16.98
C VAL A 46 -10.27 -3.74 18.33
N TYR A 47 -9.08 -3.17 18.55
CA TYR A 47 -8.29 -3.40 19.76
C TYR A 47 -8.34 -2.26 20.78
N GLY A 48 -9.06 -1.17 20.52
CA GLY A 48 -9.05 0.03 21.36
C GLY A 48 -7.64 0.63 21.52
N ALA A 49 -6.79 0.49 20.50
CA ALA A 49 -5.38 0.86 20.57
C ALA A 49 -5.14 2.33 20.18
N SER A 50 -4.14 2.97 20.79
CA SER A 50 -3.72 4.33 20.42
C SER A 50 -2.92 4.36 19.11
N ALA A 51 -2.15 3.31 18.82
CA ALA A 51 -1.29 3.20 17.65
C ALA A 51 -1.15 1.74 17.20
N VAL A 52 -0.75 1.56 15.94
CA VAL A 52 -0.57 0.27 15.27
C VAL A 52 0.69 0.34 14.40
N ALA A 53 1.44 -0.76 14.31
CA ALA A 53 2.56 -0.92 13.40
C ALA A 53 2.37 -2.19 12.54
N VAL A 54 2.78 -2.12 11.28
CA VAL A 54 2.82 -3.27 10.36
C VAL A 54 4.30 -3.59 10.12
N VAL A 55 4.71 -4.80 10.47
CA VAL A 55 6.10 -5.27 10.33
C VAL A 55 6.15 -6.32 9.21
N PRO A 56 6.86 -6.06 8.09
CA PRO A 56 7.05 -7.05 7.05
C PRO A 56 7.81 -8.28 7.59
N GLY A 57 7.29 -9.48 7.33
CA GLY A 57 7.87 -10.72 7.83
C GLY A 57 6.79 -11.69 8.30
N SER A 58 6.85 -12.07 9.58
CA SER A 58 5.87 -12.97 10.20
C SER A 58 5.50 -12.47 11.61
N GLY A 59 4.50 -13.08 12.26
CA GLY A 59 4.07 -12.70 13.60
C GLY A 59 4.90 -13.27 14.77
N THR A 60 5.95 -14.04 14.48
CA THR A 60 6.90 -14.57 15.49
C THR A 60 7.99 -13.56 15.75
#